data_AF-A0A7J3JBY3-F1
#
_entry.id   AF-A0A7J3JBY3-F1
#
_cell.length_a   1.000
_cell.length_b   1.000
_cell.length_c   1.000
_cell.angle_alpha   90.00
_cell.angle_beta   90.00
_cell.angle_gamma   90.00
#
_symmetry.space_group_name_H-M   'P 1'
#
loop_
_entity.id
_entity.type
_entity.pdbx_description
1 polymer ?
#
loop_
_entity_poly.entity_id
_entity_poly.type
_entity_poly.pdbx_seq_one_letter_code
_entity_poly.pdbx_strand_id
1 'polypeptide(L)' 'MAVEGFFENKKEPVEAKVGDLTPQSKAVNVTAKVVSKTEIREIPMGRDGSPHKVSDALIGD' A
#
# COMPACT_ATOMS: atom_id res chain seq x y z
N MET A 1 -32.40 -3.24 5.93
CA MET A 1 -31.66 -4.40 6.47
C MET A 1 -30.19 -4.11 6.26
N ALA A 2 -29.45 -3.81 7.32
CA ALA A 2 -27.99 -3.66 7.25
C ALA A 2 -27.39 -5.07 7.27
N VAL A 3 -26.53 -5.38 6.29
CA VAL A 3 -25.78 -6.64 6.26
C VAL A 3 -24.61 -6.51 7.24
N GLU A 4 -24.86 -6.82 8.50
CA GLU A 4 -23.83 -7.01 9.52
C GLU A 4 -23.06 -8.30 9.17
N GLY A 5 -21.79 -8.17 8.75
CA GLY A 5 -20.94 -9.33 8.47
C GLY A 5 -19.70 -9.10 7.60
N PHE A 6 -19.52 -7.94 6.97
CA PHE A 6 -18.39 -7.72 6.04
C PHE A 6 -17.13 -7.09 6.67
N PHE A 7 -17.18 -6.62 7.92
CA PHE A 7 -16.11 -5.77 8.48
C PHE A 7 -15.19 -6.45 9.52
N GLU A 8 -15.44 -7.71 9.91
CA GLU A 8 -14.75 -8.32 11.06
C GLU A 8 -13.51 -9.17 10.74
N ASN A 9 -13.09 -9.28 9.48
CA ASN A 9 -11.85 -10.00 9.14
C ASN A 9 -10.65 -9.03 9.00
N LYS A 10 -10.36 -8.24 10.05
CA LYS A 10 -9.10 -7.49 10.13
C LYS A 10 -7.99 -8.47 10.50
N LYS A 11 -7.30 -9.02 9.49
CA LYS A 11 -6.04 -9.73 9.72
C LYS A 11 -5.03 -8.75 10.31
N GLU A 12 -4.41 -9.15 11.41
CA GLU A 12 -3.29 -8.38 11.97
C GLU A 12 -2.14 -8.34 10.97
N PRO A 13 -1.49 -7.17 10.78
CA PRO A 13 -0.34 -7.08 9.90
C PRO A 13 0.79 -7.99 10.36
N VAL A 14 1.37 -8.76 9.44
CA VAL A 14 2.54 -9.61 9.70
C VAL A 14 3.79 -8.98 9.10
N GLU A 15 4.90 -9.02 9.81
CA GLU A 15 6.20 -8.59 9.27
C GLU A 15 6.68 -9.56 8.18
N ALA A 16 7.09 -9.03 7.04
CA ALA A 16 7.55 -9.80 5.88
C ALA A 16 8.85 -9.23 5.32
N LYS A 17 9.57 -10.05 4.55
CA LYS A 17 10.70 -9.61 3.70
C LYS A 17 10.19 -9.19 2.32
N VAL A 18 10.85 -8.21 1.70
CA VAL A 18 10.43 -7.72 0.36
C VAL A 18 10.48 -8.85 -0.68
N GLY A 19 11.50 -9.71 -0.62
CA GLY A 19 11.66 -10.85 -1.54
C GLY A 19 10.58 -11.94 -1.44
N ASP A 20 9.84 -11.99 -0.34
CA ASP A 20 8.82 -13.01 -0.09
C ASP A 20 7.41 -12.54 -0.49
N LEU A 21 7.26 -11.29 -0.95
CA LEU A 21 5.98 -10.73 -1.31
C LEU A 21 5.40 -11.40 -2.57
N THR A 22 4.11 -11.71 -2.51
CA THR A 22 3.33 -12.25 -3.63
C THR A 22 2.14 -11.32 -3.90
N PRO A 23 1.49 -11.42 -5.08
CA PRO A 23 0.25 -10.67 -5.34
C PRO A 23 -0.89 -11.00 -4.36
N GLN A 24 -0.80 -12.11 -3.63
CA GLN A 24 -1.79 -12.52 -2.62
C GLN A 24 -1.45 -12.03 -1.21
N SER A 25 -0.26 -11.49 -0.98
CA SER A 25 0.15 -10.94 0.32
C SER A 25 -0.74 -9.76 0.71
N LYS A 26 -1.39 -9.83 1.87
CA LYS A 26 -2.31 -8.81 2.41
C LYS A 26 -2.06 -8.67 3.90
N ALA A 27 -2.27 -7.46 4.43
CA ALA A 27 -1.96 -7.11 5.83
C ALA A 27 -0.52 -7.49 6.19
N VAL A 28 0.44 -6.82 5.54
CA VAL A 28 1.87 -7.03 5.79
C VAL A 28 2.57 -5.70 6.05
N ASN A 29 3.57 -5.76 6.90
CA ASN A 29 4.53 -4.69 7.11
C ASN A 29 5.89 -5.13 6.56
N VAL A 30 6.66 -4.18 6.03
CA VAL A 30 8.02 -4.39 5.54
C VAL A 30 8.92 -3.28 6.07
N THR A 31 10.07 -3.64 6.61
CA THR A 31 11.12 -2.69 6.96
C THR A 31 12.15 -2.67 5.84
N ALA A 32 12.19 -1.59 5.05
CA ALA A 32 13.04 -1.48 3.88
C ALA A 32 13.75 -0.12 3.80
N LYS A 33 14.89 -0.09 3.11
CA LYS A 33 15.61 1.13 2.74
C LYS A 33 15.09 1.67 1.42
N VAL A 34 14.84 2.98 1.35
CA VAL A 34 14.57 3.68 0.10
C VAL A 34 15.89 3.97 -0.62
N VAL A 35 16.03 3.47 -1.84
CA VAL A 35 17.23 3.65 -2.68
C VAL A 35 17.10 4.90 -3.54
N SER A 36 15.92 5.10 -4.14
CA SER A 36 15.63 6.25 -4.97
C SER A 36 14.12 6.48 -5.05
N LYS A 37 13.74 7.66 -5.54
CA LYS A 37 12.35 7.99 -5.87
C LYS A 37 12.29 8.76 -7.18
N THR A 38 11.16 8.64 -7.88
CA THR A 38 10.89 9.43 -9.09
C THR A 38 10.47 10.86 -8.73
N GLU A 39 10.43 11.74 -9.74
CA GLU A 39 9.84 13.06 -9.57
C GLU A 39 8.36 12.97 -9.18
N ILE A 40 7.89 14.00 -8.47
CA ILE A 40 6.50 14.07 -8.04
C ILE A 40 5.61 14.34 -9.26
N ARG A 41 4.56 13.53 -9.42
CA ARG A 41 3.52 13.71 -10.43
C ARG A 41 2.22 14.17 -9.77
N GLU A 42 1.54 15.11 -10.43
CA GLU A 42 0.20 15.53 -10.03
C GLU A 42 -0.84 14.65 -10.72
N ILE A 43 -1.73 14.04 -9.92
CA ILE A 43 -2.87 13.27 -10.40
C ILE A 43 -4.10 14.16 -10.24
N PRO A 44 -4.73 14.61 -11.33
CA PRO A 44 -5.76 15.65 -11.28
C PRO A 44 -7.09 15.20 -10.67
N MET A 45 -7.40 13.89 -10.69
CA MET A 45 -8.58 13.32 -10.01
C MET A 45 -8.23 11.96 -9.41
N GLY A 46 -8.12 11.90 -8.09
CA GLY A 46 -8.10 10.65 -7.34
C GLY A 46 -9.47 9.98 -7.31
N ARG A 47 -9.54 8.80 -6.69
CA ARG A 47 -10.81 8.07 -6.48
C ARG A 47 -11.82 8.88 -5.64
N ASP A 48 -11.33 9.82 -4.86
CA ASP A 48 -12.09 10.76 -4.03
C ASP A 48 -12.43 12.08 -4.75
N GLY A 49 -12.08 12.21 -6.03
CA GLY A 49 -12.30 13.42 -6.83
C GLY A 49 -11.36 14.59 -6.52
N SER A 50 -10.39 14.41 -5.60
CA SER A 50 -9.41 15.44 -5.23
C SER A 50 -8.09 15.24 -5.96
N PRO A 51 -7.29 16.30 -6.21
CA PRO A 51 -5.97 16.16 -6.79
C PRO A 51 -4.96 15.61 -5.77
N HIS A 52 -4.05 14.74 -6.23
CA HIS A 52 -3.03 14.11 -5.38
C HIS A 52 -1.62 14.26 -5.97
N LYS A 53 -0.62 14.19 -5.11
CA LYS A 53 0.80 14.14 -5.51
C LYS A 53 1.35 12.76 -5.24
N VAL A 54 1.89 12.11 -6.27
CA VAL A 54 2.39 10.72 -6.19
C VAL A 54 3.81 10.63 -6.72
N SER A 55 4.61 9.76 -6.12
CA SER A 55 5.96 9.39 -6.57
C SER A 55 6.16 7.90 -6.30
N ASP A 56 6.94 7.25 -7.16
CA ASP A 56 7.29 5.85 -7.03
C ASP A 56 8.66 5.75 -6.36
N ALA A 57 8.81 4.85 -5.39
CA ALA A 57 10.06 4.63 -4.67
C ALA A 57 10.62 3.24 -4.95
N LEU A 58 11.91 3.16 -5.25
CA LEU A 58 12.64 1.89 -5.26
C LEU A 58 13.09 1.59 -3.83
N ILE A 59 12.64 0.45 -3.29
CA ILE A 59 12.97 0.00 -1.93
C ILE A 59 13.58 -1.40 -1.94
N GLY A 60 14.34 -1.73 -0.90
CA GLY A 60 14.84 -3.08 -0.63
C GLY A 60 15.24 -3.25 0.84
N ASP A 61 15.27 -4.48 1.33
CA ASP A 61 15.56 -4.83 2.73
C ASP A 61 16.62 -5.93 2.90
#